data_AF-F8PGG2-F1
#
_entry.id   AF-F8PGG2-F1
#
_cell.length_a   1.000
_cell.length_b   1.000
_cell.length_c   1.000
_cell.angle_alpha   90.00
_cell.angle_beta   90.00
_cell.angle_gamma   90.00
#
_symmetry.space_group_name_H-M   'P 1'
#
loop_
_entity.id
_entity.type
_entity.pdbx_description
1 polymer ?
#
loop_
_entity_poly.entity_id
_entity_poly.type
_entity_poly.pdbx_seq_one_letter_code
_entity_poly.pdbx_strand_id
1 'polypeptide(L)' 'MVYRTVSKDMKERALWLIDHDYIPADVCEVFHISERSLRRWKSNHNIYGSVFSPTDPLLNPDDT' A
#
# COMPACT_ATOMS: atom_id res chain seq x y z
N MET A 1 17.20 -3.99 2.60
CA MET A 1 15.85 -3.70 3.15
C MET A 1 15.08 -5.01 3.14
N VAL A 2 14.63 -5.48 4.30
CA VAL A 2 13.82 -6.71 4.37
C VAL A 2 12.49 -6.41 3.68
N TYR A 3 12.20 -7.08 2.57
CA TYR A 3 10.91 -7.00 1.91
C TYR A 3 9.88 -7.71 2.79
N ARG A 4 9.27 -6.97 3.73
CA ARG A 4 8.09 -7.46 4.43
C ARG A 4 6.90 -7.29 3.51
N THR A 5 6.23 -8.39 3.18
CA THR A 5 4.96 -8.34 2.47
C THR A 5 3.93 -7.69 3.37
N VAL A 6 3.54 -6.45 3.05
CA VAL A 6 2.43 -5.76 3.71
C VAL A 6 1.12 -6.31 3.12
N SER A 7 0.21 -6.75 3.98
CA SER A 7 -1.09 -7.28 3.56
C SER A 7 -1.92 -6.23 2.81
N LYS A 8 -2.86 -6.67 1.98
CA LYS A 8 -3.79 -5.79 1.26
C LYS A 8 -4.50 -4.81 2.20
N ASP A 9 -5.07 -5.35 3.27
CA ASP A 9 -5.82 -4.59 4.27
C ASP A 9 -4.99 -3.47 4.91
N MET A 10 -3.72 -3.75 5.25
CA MET A 10 -2.81 -2.72 5.78
C MET A 10 -2.54 -1.60 4.77
N LYS A 11 -2.38 -1.93 3.48
CA LYS A 11 -2.18 -0.92 2.43
C LYS A 11 -3.43 -0.05 2.26
N GLU A 12 -4.60 -0.67 2.22
CA GLU A 12 -5.88 0.03 2.08
C GLU A 12 -6.17 0.90 3.30
N ARG A 13 -5.89 0.41 4.51
CA ARG A 13 -6.02 1.20 5.74
C ARG A 13 -5.06 2.38 5.77
N ALA A 14 -3.82 2.20 5.31
CA ALA A 14 -2.86 3.31 5.21
C ALA A 14 -3.36 4.39 4.23
N LEU A 15 -3.93 4.00 3.08
CA LEU A 15 -4.55 4.98 2.16
C LEU A 15 -5.78 5.66 2.76
N TRP A 16 -6.65 4.91 3.43
CA TRP A 16 -7.82 5.47 4.10
C TRP A 16 -7.43 6.57 5.09
N LEU A 17 -6.38 6.37 5.89
CA LEU A 17 -5.88 7.39 6.82
C LEU A 17 -5.40 8.65 6.09
N ILE A 18 -4.71 8.49 4.96
CA ILE A 18 -4.27 9.63 4.15
C ILE A 18 -5.45 10.42 3.58
N ASP A 19 -6.52 9.73 3.18
CA ASP A 19 -7.73 10.38 2.68
C ASP A 19 -8.55 11.05 3.80
N HIS A 20 -8.26 10.76 5.07
CA HIS A 20 -8.85 11.39 6.26
C HIS A 20 -7.90 12.42 6.90
N ASP A 21 -7.01 13.01 6.10
CA ASP A 21 -6.08 14.09 6.50
C ASP A 21 -5.09 13.74 7.62
N TYR A 22 -4.80 12.45 7.84
CA TYR A 22 -3.72 12.06 8.73
C TYR A 22 -2.35 12.40 8.12
N ILE A 23 -1.39 12.74 8.99
CA ILE A 23 -0.04 13.13 8.57
C ILE A 23 0.66 11.92 7.93
N PRO A 24 1.17 12.05 6.68
CA PRO A 24 1.81 10.93 5.99
C PRO A 24 3.02 10.34 6.72
N ALA A 25 3.79 11.17 7.43
CA ALA A 25 4.95 10.73 8.21
C ALA A 25 4.52 9.77 9.34
N ASP A 26 3.50 10.15 10.11
CA ASP A 26 2.96 9.34 11.21
C ASP A 26 2.38 8.01 10.70
N VAL A 27 1.65 8.05 9.58
CA VAL A 27 1.14 6.83 8.93
C VAL A 27 2.30 5.92 8.51
N CYS A 28 3.38 6.48 7.96
CA CYS A 28 4.55 5.69 7.58
C CYS A 28 5.24 5.06 8.80
N GLU A 29 5.33 5.79 9.90
CA GLU A 29 5.90 5.30 11.16
C GLU A 29 5.07 4.15 11.75
N VAL A 30 3.75 4.34 11.88
CA VAL A 30 2.82 3.35 12.47
C VAL A 30 2.80 2.04 11.69
N PHE A 31 2.78 2.12 10.36
CA PHE A 31 2.74 0.94 9.50
C PHE A 31 4.14 0.36 9.22
N HIS A 32 5.20 1.01 9.69
CA HIS A 32 6.59 0.69 9.41
C HIS A 32 6.88 0.59 7.90
N ILE A 33 6.39 1.57 7.14
CA ILE A 33 6.53 1.65 5.69
C ILE A 33 7.25 2.92 5.28
N SER A 34 7.81 2.92 4.06
CA SER A 34 8.35 4.14 3.48
C SER A 34 7.26 4.99 2.84
N GLU A 35 7.44 6.31 2.81
CA GLU A 35 6.58 7.22 2.04
C GLU A 35 6.53 6.82 0.56
N ARG A 36 7.62 6.26 0.01
CA ARG A 36 7.65 5.77 -1.36
C ARG A 36 6.66 4.63 -1.59
N SER A 37 6.53 3.72 -0.63
CA SER A 37 5.53 2.64 -0.67
C SER A 37 4.13 3.23 -0.67
N LEU A 38 3.86 4.18 0.22
CA LEU A 38 2.57 4.85 0.35
C LEU A 38 2.18 5.59 -0.94
N ARG A 39 3.10 6.36 -1.52
CA ARG A 39 2.91 7.04 -2.82
C ARG A 39 2.63 6.05 -3.95
N ARG A 40 3.35 4.92 -3.98
CA ARG A 40 3.13 3.86 -4.98
C ARG A 40 1.72 3.27 -4.85
N TRP A 41 1.27 2.96 -3.63
CA TRP A 41 -0.09 2.43 -3.42
C TRP A 41 -1.16 3.43 -3.82
N LYS A 42 -0.98 4.72 -3.49
CA LYS A 42 -1.91 5.77 -3.92
C LYS A 42 -1.98 5.88 -5.44
N SER A 43 -0.82 5.84 -6.10
CA SER A 43 -0.76 5.83 -7.57
C SER A 43 -1.45 4.60 -8.16
N ASN A 44 -1.21 3.41 -7.60
CA ASN A 44 -1.87 2.19 -8.06
C ASN A 44 -3.38 2.29 -7.87
N HIS A 45 -3.84 2.79 -6.71
CA HIS A 45 -5.26 2.93 -6.42
C HIS A 45 -5.94 3.91 -7.40
N ASN A 46 -5.28 5.01 -7.73
CA ASN A 46 -5.81 5.99 -8.70
C ASN A 46 -5.87 5.46 -10.14
N ILE A 47 -4.93 4.60 -10.54
CA ILE A 47 -4.85 4.07 -11.92
C ILE A 47 -5.70 2.81 -12.09
N TYR A 48 -5.70 1.92 -11.10
CA TYR A 48 -6.25 0.57 -11.20
C TYR A 48 -7.43 0.29 -10.25
N GLY A 49 -7.78 1.23 -9.36
CA GLY A 49 -8.78 1.00 -8.30
C GLY A 49 -8.31 0.01 -7.23
N SER A 50 -7.01 -0.29 -7.15
CA SER A 50 -6.42 -1.25 -6.21
C SER A 50 -5.05 -0.80 -5.74
N VAL A 51 -4.68 -1.13 -4.50
CA VAL A 51 -3.32 -0.92 -3.96
C VAL A 51 -2.25 -1.75 -4.68
N PHE A 52 -2.65 -2.80 -5.39
CA PHE A 52 -1.77 -3.64 -6.20
C PHE A 52 -1.81 -3.20 -7.67
N SER A 53 -0.64 -3.26 -8.30
CA SER A 53 -0.56 -3.17 -9.76
C SER A 53 -0.97 -4.52 -10.38
N PRO A 54 -1.57 -4.53 -11.58
CA PRO A 54 -1.88 -5.77 -12.31
C PRO A 54 -0.67 -6.67 -12.56
N THR A 55 0.53 -6.08 -12.63
CA THR A 55 1.81 -6.78 -12.84
C THR A 55 2.49 -7.18 -11.52
N ASP A 56 1.84 -7.00 -10.37
CA ASP A 56 2.40 -7.47 -9.10
C ASP A 56 2.26 -9.01 -9.06
N PRO A 57 3.35 -9.78 -8.95
CA PRO A 57 3.28 -11.25 -8.93
C PRO A 57 2.45 -11.79 -7.76
N LEU A 58 2.17 -10.98 -6.73
CA LEU A 58 1.29 -11.31 -5.61
C LEU A 58 -0.21 -11.18 -5.94
N LEU A 59 -0.59 -10.81 -7.17
CA LEU A 59 -1.97 -10.69 -7.63
C LEU A 59 -2.48 -11.97 -8.34
N ASN A 60 -1.67 -13.02 -8.46
CA ASN A 60 -2.14 -14.31 -8.98
C ASN A 60 -2.68 -15.17 -7.82
N PRO A 61 -3.99 -15.44 -7.75
CA PRO A 61 -4.56 -16.36 -6.77
C PRO A 61 -4.24 -17.85 -7.05
N ASP A 62 -3.41 -18.16 -8.04
CA ASP A 62 -3.14 -19.54 -8.49
C ASP A 62 -1.81 -20.14 -7.98
N ASP A 63 -0.97 -19.40 -7.25
CA ASP A 63 0.20 -19.99 -6.57
C ASP A 63 -0.15 -20.28 -5.10
N THR A 64 -0.92 -21.35 -4.90
CA THR A 64 -1.04 -22.08 -3.61
C THR A 64 -0.17 -23.33 -3.66
#